data_AF-A0AAD4EQA3-F1
#
_entry.id   AF-A0AAD4EQA3-F1
#
_cell.length_a   1.000
_cell.length_b   1.000
_cell.length_c   1.000
_cell.angle_alpha   90.00
_cell.angle_beta   90.00
_cell.angle_gamma   90.00
#
_symmetry.space_group_name_H-M   'P 1'
#
loop_
_entity.id
_entity.type
_entity.pdbx_description
1 polymer ?
#
loop_
_entity_poly.entity_id
_entity_poly.type
_entity_poly.pdbx_seq_one_letter_code
_entity_poly.pdbx_strand_id
1 'polypeptide(L)'
;MSTPGPSPSSDGRPHDDRGPMLVSVSWGLTALASAFLGLRLYCKFNIRRGLWWDDRILIAAWCTIVATAAITTVLVNDFKYGRHDWDVEIYDPVRFMVVIYSRATITITAIVWTKTAFALTLLRLTTGMTKAFVWFIIISMNIAMGFAAMVPWIQCKPLAKGWIMSLPGTCWAPRVGSKIWIATGGWFSSHSLAIGHG
;
A
#
# COMPACT_ATOMS: atom_id res chain seq x y z
N MET A 1 -11.43 -31.71 -22.23
CA MET A 1 -10.25 -32.13 -21.43
C MET A 1 -10.38 -31.50 -20.06
N SER A 2 -10.92 -32.26 -19.12
CA SER A 2 -11.13 -31.83 -17.73
C SER A 2 -9.81 -31.96 -16.99
N THR A 3 -9.34 -30.88 -16.39
CA THR A 3 -8.13 -30.88 -15.55
C THR A 3 -8.36 -31.79 -14.33
N PRO A 4 -7.43 -32.72 -14.01
CA PRO A 4 -7.53 -33.52 -12.79
C PRO A 4 -7.45 -32.61 -11.57
N GLY A 5 -8.42 -32.74 -10.65
CA GLY A 5 -8.39 -32.06 -9.35
C GLY A 5 -7.22 -32.57 -8.48
N PRO A 6 -6.78 -31.78 -7.48
CA PRO A 6 -5.65 -32.16 -6.65
C PRO A 6 -5.95 -33.41 -5.82
N SER A 7 -4.97 -34.30 -5.71
CA SER A 7 -5.01 -35.48 -4.83
C SER A 7 -5.09 -35.06 -3.36
N PRO A 8 -5.88 -35.76 -2.52
CA PRO A 8 -6.01 -35.44 -1.10
C PRO A 8 -4.73 -35.81 -0.33
N SER A 9 -4.07 -34.80 0.23
CA SER A 9 -2.99 -34.93 1.22
C SER A 9 -3.56 -35.43 2.56
N SER A 10 -2.85 -36.36 3.19
CA SER A 10 -3.26 -37.20 4.33
C SER A 10 -3.33 -36.52 5.71
N ASP A 11 -3.27 -35.19 5.80
CA ASP A 11 -3.15 -34.47 7.07
C ASP A 11 -4.42 -33.74 7.56
N GLY A 12 -5.53 -33.75 6.80
CA GLY A 12 -6.80 -33.14 7.22
C GLY A 12 -6.74 -31.62 7.47
N ARG A 13 -5.64 -30.97 7.11
CA ARG A 13 -5.44 -29.53 7.24
C ARG A 13 -5.90 -28.80 5.96
N PRO A 14 -6.47 -27.59 6.06
CA PRO A 14 -7.03 -26.88 4.91
C PRO A 14 -5.95 -26.28 3.99
N HIS A 15 -5.84 -26.77 2.76
CA HIS A 15 -4.91 -26.29 1.73
C HIS A 15 -5.50 -25.18 0.84
N ASP A 16 -6.09 -24.15 1.47
CA ASP A 16 -6.72 -23.06 0.71
C ASP A 16 -5.69 -22.06 0.14
N ASP A 17 -5.70 -21.90 -1.19
CA ASP A 17 -4.83 -20.98 -1.93
C ASP A 17 -5.51 -19.63 -2.19
N ARG A 18 -5.13 -18.58 -1.44
CA ARG A 18 -5.69 -17.21 -1.63
C ARG A 18 -4.84 -16.30 -2.52
N GLY A 19 -3.68 -16.76 -2.96
CA GLY A 19 -2.79 -16.01 -3.86
C GLY A 19 -3.47 -15.49 -5.12
N PRO A 20 -4.19 -16.33 -5.90
CA PRO A 20 -4.88 -15.90 -7.12
C PRO A 20 -5.93 -14.81 -6.87
N MET A 21 -6.61 -14.85 -5.73
CA MET A 21 -7.58 -13.82 -5.34
C MET A 21 -6.89 -12.47 -5.11
N LEU A 22 -5.73 -12.45 -4.44
CA LEU A 22 -4.96 -11.23 -4.20
C LEU A 22 -4.50 -10.57 -5.51
N VAL A 23 -4.01 -11.38 -6.45
CA VAL A 23 -3.58 -10.90 -7.78
C VAL A 23 -4.77 -10.35 -8.56
N SER A 24 -5.89 -11.09 -8.58
CA SER A 24 -7.10 -10.69 -9.31
C SER A 24 -7.65 -9.36 -8.80
N VAL A 25 -7.75 -9.19 -7.47
CA VAL A 25 -8.22 -7.93 -6.87
C VAL A 25 -7.24 -6.79 -7.15
N SER A 26 -5.92 -7.03 -7.03
CA SER A 26 -4.91 -6.00 -7.24
C SER A 26 -4.92 -5.46 -8.67
N TRP A 27 -4.99 -6.36 -9.66
CA TRP A 27 -5.09 -5.97 -11.07
C TRP A 27 -6.45 -5.35 -11.41
N GLY A 28 -7.54 -5.84 -10.81
CA GLY A 28 -8.87 -5.24 -10.97
C GLY A 28 -8.92 -3.79 -10.49
N LEU A 29 -8.39 -3.52 -9.29
CA LEU A 29 -8.29 -2.15 -8.75
C LEU A 29 -7.37 -1.27 -9.61
N THR A 30 -6.28 -1.84 -10.14
CA THR A 30 -5.36 -1.12 -11.02
C THR A 30 -6.04 -0.75 -12.35
N ALA A 31 -6.80 -1.66 -12.96
CA ALA A 31 -7.55 -1.40 -14.18
C ALA A 31 -8.61 -0.31 -13.96
N LEU A 32 -9.35 -0.39 -12.84
CA LEU A 32 -10.32 0.63 -12.47
C LEU A 32 -9.66 2.00 -12.29
N ALA A 33 -8.56 2.07 -11.54
CA ALA A 33 -7.80 3.30 -11.35
C ALA A 33 -7.27 3.87 -12.68
N SER A 34 -6.82 3.00 -13.58
CA SER A 34 -6.36 3.37 -14.93
C SER A 34 -7.47 4.00 -15.76
N ALA A 35 -8.69 3.44 -15.71
CA ALA A 35 -9.85 3.99 -16.41
C ALA A 35 -10.21 5.40 -15.91
N PHE A 36 -10.26 5.60 -14.59
CA PHE A 36 -10.52 6.92 -14.01
C PHE A 36 -9.43 7.95 -14.35
N LEU A 37 -8.16 7.54 -14.28
CA LEU A 37 -7.03 8.40 -14.65
C LEU A 37 -7.08 8.77 -16.14
N GLY A 38 -7.30 7.77 -17.00
CA GLY A 38 -7.40 7.96 -18.45
C GLY A 38 -8.52 8.93 -18.82
N LEU A 39 -9.71 8.77 -18.22
CA LEU A 39 -10.83 9.70 -18.43
C LEU A 39 -10.48 11.12 -17.98
N ARG A 40 -9.85 11.28 -16.82
CA ARG A 40 -9.43 12.59 -16.30
C ARG A 40 -8.41 13.27 -17.23
N LEU A 41 -7.42 12.53 -17.72
CA LEU A 41 -6.43 13.04 -18.66
C LEU A 41 -7.06 13.37 -20.02
N TYR A 42 -7.96 12.53 -20.52
CA TYR A 42 -8.67 12.73 -21.78
C TYR A 42 -9.52 14.01 -21.76
N CYS A 43 -10.39 14.18 -20.75
CA CYS A 43 -11.21 15.39 -20.60
C CYS A 43 -10.35 16.66 -20.57
N LYS A 44 -9.19 16.59 -19.91
CA LYS A 44 -8.30 17.73 -19.75
C LYS A 44 -7.53 18.06 -21.02
N PHE A 45 -7.08 17.04 -21.75
CA PHE A 45 -6.45 17.19 -23.07
C PHE A 45 -7.44 17.80 -24.06
N ASN A 46 -8.71 17.35 -24.03
CA ASN A 46 -9.78 17.90 -24.86
C ASN A 46 -10.05 19.40 -24.58
N ILE A 47 -9.89 19.83 -23.33
CA ILE A 47 -10.06 21.24 -22.90
C ILE A 47 -8.77 22.08 -23.11
N ARG A 48 -7.70 21.52 -23.70
CA ARG A 48 -6.38 22.17 -23.93
C ARG A 48 -5.76 22.84 -22.69
N ARG A 49 -6.14 22.43 -21.47
CA ARG A 49 -5.51 22.93 -20.24
C ARG A 49 -4.22 22.16 -19.97
N GLY A 50 -3.10 22.86 -19.83
CA GLY A 50 -1.78 22.27 -19.57
C GLY A 50 -1.73 21.33 -18.36
N LEU A 51 -0.77 20.41 -18.32
CA LEU A 51 -0.54 19.53 -17.17
C LEU A 51 -0.15 20.38 -15.95
N TRP A 52 -0.94 20.27 -14.88
CA TRP A 52 -0.65 20.96 -13.62
C TRP A 52 0.12 20.00 -12.70
N TRP A 53 0.78 20.53 -11.67
CA TRP A 53 1.48 19.72 -10.66
C TRP A 53 0.60 18.64 -10.01
N ASP A 54 -0.71 18.91 -9.86
CA ASP A 54 -1.73 17.96 -9.41
C ASP A 54 -1.76 16.66 -10.22
N ASP A 55 -1.74 16.76 -11.55
CA ASP A 55 -1.82 15.60 -12.43
C ASP A 55 -0.55 14.75 -12.37
N ARG A 56 0.62 15.37 -12.14
CA ARG A 56 1.88 14.65 -11.93
C ARG A 56 1.84 13.81 -10.65
N ILE A 57 1.25 14.34 -9.58
CA ILE A 57 1.07 13.63 -8.31
C ILE A 57 0.10 12.45 -8.50
N LEU A 58 -0.98 12.66 -9.27
CA LEU A 58 -1.94 11.60 -9.57
C LEU A 58 -1.33 10.48 -10.43
N ILE A 59 -0.52 10.81 -11.44
CA ILE A 59 0.21 9.82 -12.24
C ILE A 59 1.20 9.05 -11.37
N ALA A 60 1.95 9.73 -10.49
CA ALA A 60 2.84 9.07 -9.54
C ALA A 60 2.08 8.10 -8.60
N ALA A 61 0.91 8.49 -8.12
CA ALA A 61 0.01 7.64 -7.33
C ALA A 61 -0.33 6.35 -8.09
N TRP A 62 -0.75 6.50 -9.35
CA TRP A 62 -1.09 5.37 -10.21
C TRP A 62 0.11 4.43 -10.42
N CYS A 63 1.31 4.96 -10.66
CA CYS A 63 2.53 4.16 -10.77
C CYS A 63 2.76 3.29 -9.52
N THR A 64 2.47 3.80 -8.32
CA THR A 64 2.63 3.02 -7.09
C THR A 64 1.58 1.92 -6.90
N ILE A 65 0.37 2.12 -7.42
CA ILE A 65 -0.66 1.08 -7.46
C ILE A 65 -0.21 -0.05 -8.38
N VAL A 66 0.28 0.28 -9.58
CA VAL A 66 0.82 -0.67 -10.54
C VAL A 66 2.00 -1.44 -9.95
N ALA A 67 2.93 -0.74 -9.28
CA ALA A 67 4.06 -1.38 -8.62
C ALA A 67 3.61 -2.36 -7.53
N THR A 68 2.61 -1.99 -6.72
CA THR A 68 2.04 -2.89 -5.70
C THR A 68 1.42 -4.15 -6.32
N ALA A 69 0.69 -4.01 -7.43
CA ALA A 69 0.09 -5.14 -8.14
C ALA A 69 1.16 -6.07 -8.75
N ALA A 70 2.21 -5.51 -9.34
CA ALA A 70 3.34 -6.26 -9.87
C ALA A 70 4.08 -7.03 -8.76
N ILE A 71 4.40 -6.38 -7.65
CA ILE A 71 5.05 -7.02 -6.50
C ILE A 71 4.18 -8.13 -5.91
N THR A 72 2.86 -7.92 -5.82
CA THR A 72 1.92 -8.95 -5.36
C THR A 72 1.93 -10.18 -6.27
N THR A 73 2.03 -9.96 -7.59
CA THR A 73 2.13 -11.04 -8.57
C THR A 73 3.42 -11.85 -8.40
N VAL A 74 4.56 -11.17 -8.19
CA VAL A 74 5.85 -11.80 -7.88
C VAL A 74 5.76 -12.62 -6.59
N LEU A 75 5.16 -12.06 -5.52
CA LEU A 75 4.96 -12.74 -4.24
C LEU A 75 4.17 -14.05 -4.40
N VAL A 76 3.09 -14.02 -5.16
CA VAL A 76 2.22 -15.18 -5.34
C VAL A 76 2.88 -16.25 -6.22
N ASN A 77 3.56 -15.84 -7.30
CA ASN A 77 4.17 -16.78 -8.23
C ASN A 77 5.44 -17.43 -7.68
N ASP A 78 6.37 -16.61 -7.18
CA ASP A 78 7.72 -17.04 -6.79
C ASP A 78 7.77 -17.55 -5.34
N PHE A 79 7.00 -16.96 -4.43
CA PHE A 79 7.04 -17.27 -3.00
C PHE A 79 5.79 -17.99 -2.48
N LYS A 80 4.86 -18.36 -3.37
CA LYS A 80 3.57 -18.99 -3.03
C LYS A 80 2.82 -18.23 -1.93
N TYR A 81 2.91 -16.91 -1.95
CA TYR A 81 2.25 -16.04 -0.99
C TYR A 81 0.73 -16.23 -1.05
N GLY A 82 0.09 -16.37 0.11
CA GLY A 82 -1.37 -16.61 0.22
C GLY A 82 -1.76 -18.07 0.41
N ARG A 83 -0.78 -18.99 0.56
CA ARG A 83 -0.98 -20.34 1.12
C ARG A 83 -0.74 -20.33 2.62
N HIS A 84 -1.14 -21.40 3.31
CA HIS A 84 -0.82 -21.53 4.73
C HIS A 84 0.69 -21.74 4.96
N ASP A 85 1.20 -21.29 6.10
CA ASP A 85 2.63 -21.30 6.44
C ASP A 85 3.31 -22.69 6.33
N TRP A 86 2.53 -23.78 6.42
CA TRP A 86 3.02 -25.16 6.33
C TRP A 86 3.08 -25.72 4.91
N ASP A 87 2.49 -25.04 3.93
CA ASP A 87 2.56 -25.37 2.49
C ASP A 87 3.62 -24.53 1.73
N VAL A 88 4.25 -23.58 2.43
CA VAL A 88 5.21 -22.64 1.82
C VAL A 88 6.63 -23.00 2.25
N GLU A 89 7.34 -23.68 1.36
CA GLU A 89 8.79 -23.82 1.50
C GLU A 89 9.47 -22.53 1.04
N ILE A 90 9.84 -21.67 1.99
CA ILE A 90 10.50 -20.41 1.69
C ILE A 90 11.98 -20.67 1.39
N TYR A 91 12.30 -20.80 0.09
CA TYR A 91 13.67 -21.01 -0.39
C TYR A 91 14.63 -19.87 -0.02
N ASP A 92 14.14 -18.62 0.00
CA ASP A 92 14.92 -17.45 0.39
C ASP A 92 14.10 -16.52 1.32
N PRO A 93 14.20 -16.71 2.66
CA PRO A 93 13.42 -15.93 3.62
C PRO A 93 13.85 -14.47 3.68
N VAL A 94 15.10 -14.17 3.33
CA VAL A 94 15.62 -12.81 3.33
C VAL A 94 14.96 -12.00 2.21
N ARG A 95 14.99 -12.54 0.99
CA ARG A 95 14.38 -11.90 -0.17
C ARG A 95 12.88 -11.74 0.04
N PHE A 96 12.21 -12.76 0.57
CA PHE A 96 10.78 -12.70 0.88
C PHE A 96 10.44 -11.54 1.84
N MET A 97 11.16 -11.39 2.94
CA MET A 97 10.94 -10.32 3.92
C MET A 97 11.19 -8.93 3.34
N VAL A 98 12.27 -8.76 2.56
CA VAL A 98 12.57 -7.48 1.90
C VAL A 98 11.45 -7.09 0.92
N VAL A 99 10.94 -8.04 0.14
CA VAL A 99 9.85 -7.77 -0.82
C VAL A 99 8.53 -7.50 -0.11
N ILE A 100 8.24 -8.14 1.03
CA ILE A 100 7.06 -7.80 1.85
C ILE A 100 7.16 -6.39 2.42
N TYR A 101 8.32 -6.01 2.97
CA TYR A 101 8.51 -4.67 3.51
C TYR A 101 8.43 -3.59 2.43
N SER A 102 9.00 -3.85 1.25
CA SER A 102 8.87 -2.92 0.11
C SER A 102 7.43 -2.82 -0.39
N ARG A 103 6.68 -3.94 -0.45
CA ARG A 103 5.25 -3.90 -0.78
C ARG A 103 4.48 -3.06 0.23
N ALA A 104 4.76 -3.21 1.52
CA ALA A 104 4.12 -2.44 2.57
C ALA A 104 4.38 -0.95 2.41
N THR A 105 5.64 -0.53 2.24
CA THR A 105 6.00 0.89 2.05
C THR A 105 5.34 1.48 0.80
N ILE A 106 5.37 0.78 -0.32
CA ILE A 106 4.73 1.23 -1.56
C ILE A 106 3.22 1.37 -1.36
N THR A 107 2.57 0.40 -0.69
CA THR A 107 1.14 0.47 -0.39
C THR A 107 0.80 1.70 0.47
N ILE A 108 1.61 2.00 1.50
CA ILE A 108 1.44 3.18 2.34
C ILE A 108 1.57 4.46 1.50
N THR A 109 2.58 4.55 0.64
CA THR A 109 2.75 5.71 -0.25
C THR A 109 1.57 5.86 -1.21
N ALA A 110 1.04 4.77 -1.76
CA ALA A 110 -0.12 4.79 -2.64
C ALA A 110 -1.38 5.33 -1.92
N ILE A 111 -1.58 4.93 -0.66
CA ILE A 111 -2.68 5.44 0.18
C ILE A 111 -2.53 6.96 0.39
N VAL A 112 -1.34 7.42 0.76
CA VAL A 112 -1.05 8.85 0.97
C VAL A 112 -1.28 9.66 -0.30
N TRP A 113 -0.77 9.18 -1.43
CA TRP A 113 -0.94 9.85 -2.71
C TRP A 113 -2.40 9.90 -3.15
N THR A 114 -3.18 8.86 -2.90
CA THR A 114 -4.63 8.85 -3.17
C THR A 114 -5.35 9.92 -2.36
N LYS A 115 -5.07 10.01 -1.05
CA LYS A 115 -5.65 11.05 -0.19
C LYS A 115 -5.21 12.46 -0.61
N THR A 116 -3.95 12.61 -1.00
CA THR A 116 -3.39 13.87 -1.49
C THR A 116 -4.09 14.31 -2.78
N ALA A 117 -4.26 13.43 -3.75
CA ALA A 117 -4.94 13.74 -5.02
C ALA A 117 -6.43 14.12 -4.79
N PHE A 118 -7.10 13.46 -3.86
CA PHE A 118 -8.46 13.83 -3.46
C PHE A 118 -8.50 15.19 -2.78
N ALA A 119 -7.60 15.46 -1.82
CA ALA A 119 -7.48 16.74 -1.14
C ALA A 119 -7.17 17.89 -2.10
N LEU A 120 -6.29 17.68 -3.09
CA LEU A 120 -6.00 18.66 -4.14
C LEU A 120 -7.20 18.91 -5.06
N THR A 121 -8.00 17.88 -5.32
CA THR A 121 -9.25 18.03 -6.08
C THR A 121 -10.23 18.90 -5.30
N LEU A 122 -10.41 18.66 -3.99
CA LEU A 122 -11.19 19.53 -3.11
C LEU A 122 -10.62 20.95 -3.00
N LEU A 123 -9.29 21.09 -2.99
CA LEU A 123 -8.60 22.37 -2.94
C LEU A 123 -8.94 23.29 -4.12
N ARG A 124 -9.24 22.70 -5.29
CA ARG A 124 -9.67 23.46 -6.47
C ARG A 124 -11.11 23.95 -6.36
N LEU A 125 -11.95 23.29 -5.55
CA LEU A 125 -13.34 23.64 -5.34
C LEU A 125 -13.53 24.64 -4.18
N THR A 126 -12.56 24.71 -3.25
CA THR A 126 -12.62 25.63 -2.11
C THR A 126 -11.83 26.92 -2.36
N THR A 127 -12.30 28.03 -1.81
CA THR A 127 -11.65 29.36 -1.91
C THR A 127 -11.42 29.93 -0.51
N GLY A 128 -10.31 30.67 -0.30
CA GLY A 128 -10.04 31.38 0.96
C GLY A 128 -9.20 30.61 1.99
N MET A 129 -9.45 30.84 3.28
CA MET A 129 -8.69 30.32 4.44
C MET A 129 -8.62 28.77 4.47
N THR A 130 -9.63 28.10 3.92
CA THR A 130 -9.68 26.64 3.79
C THR A 130 -8.53 26.08 2.96
N LYS A 131 -7.97 26.86 2.03
CA LYS A 131 -6.83 26.44 1.20
C LYS A 131 -5.54 26.25 2.00
N ALA A 132 -5.26 27.16 2.95
CA ALA A 132 -4.10 27.05 3.82
C ALA A 132 -4.24 25.85 4.77
N PHE A 133 -5.45 25.62 5.30
CA PHE A 133 -5.75 24.49 6.16
C PHE A 133 -5.58 23.14 5.45
N VAL A 134 -6.07 23.00 4.21
CA VAL A 134 -5.88 21.77 3.42
C VAL A 134 -4.40 21.53 3.12
N TRP A 135 -3.61 22.57 2.83
CA TRP A 135 -2.17 22.43 2.64
C TRP A 135 -1.45 21.93 3.90
N PHE A 136 -1.83 22.45 5.07
CA PHE A 136 -1.31 21.98 6.35
C PHE A 136 -1.64 20.51 6.60
N ILE A 137 -2.88 20.09 6.27
CA ILE A 137 -3.28 18.68 6.36
C ILE A 137 -2.44 17.81 5.41
N ILE A 138 -2.26 18.22 4.15
CA ILE A 138 -1.47 17.44 3.19
C ILE A 138 -0.03 17.23 3.69
N ILE A 139 0.63 18.29 4.18
CA ILE A 139 2.00 18.19 4.71
C ILE A 139 2.04 17.26 5.93
N SER A 140 1.17 17.48 6.91
CA SER A 140 1.19 16.69 8.16
C SER A 140 0.91 15.21 7.91
N MET A 141 0.02 14.90 6.96
CA MET A 141 -0.36 13.55 6.57
C MET A 141 0.79 12.81 5.86
N ASN A 142 1.52 13.52 4.99
CA ASN A 142 2.72 12.98 4.33
C ASN A 142 3.85 12.72 5.33
N ILE A 143 4.09 13.61 6.29
CA ILE A 143 5.12 13.43 7.32
C ILE A 143 4.79 12.24 8.22
N ALA A 144 3.56 12.17 8.73
CA ALA A 144 3.13 11.08 9.63
C ALA A 144 3.22 9.70 8.96
N MET A 145 2.85 9.59 7.69
CA MET A 145 2.96 8.33 6.94
C MET A 145 4.38 8.03 6.47
N GLY A 146 5.20 9.04 6.17
CA GLY A 146 6.62 8.85 5.92
C GLY A 146 7.30 8.20 7.14
N PHE A 147 6.96 8.68 8.34
CA PHE A 147 7.43 8.08 9.58
C PHE A 147 6.92 6.63 9.74
N ALA A 148 5.63 6.38 9.48
CA ALA A 148 5.07 5.04 9.54
C ALA A 148 5.70 4.07 8.51
N ALA A 149 6.04 4.54 7.32
CA ALA A 149 6.71 3.74 6.29
C ALA A 149 8.16 3.38 6.66
N MET A 150 8.81 4.12 7.56
CA MET A 150 10.13 3.79 8.08
C MET A 150 10.10 2.72 9.19
N VAL A 151 8.98 2.57 9.89
CA VAL A 151 8.82 1.63 11.03
C VAL A 151 9.23 0.18 10.69
N PRO A 152 8.81 -0.43 9.56
CA PRO A 152 9.17 -1.80 9.22
C PRO A 152 10.69 -2.02 9.08
N TRP A 153 11.42 -0.96 8.75
CA TRP A 153 12.87 -1.00 8.57
C TRP A 153 13.59 -0.86 9.91
N ILE A 154 13.14 0.06 10.78
CA ILE A 154 13.84 0.40 12.04
C ILE A 154 13.44 -0.42 13.27
N GLN A 155 12.45 -1.33 13.13
CA GLN A 155 11.88 -2.09 14.24
C GLN A 155 12.85 -3.07 14.93
N CYS A 156 14.01 -3.36 14.32
CA CYS A 156 14.99 -4.32 14.84
C CYS A 156 16.37 -3.68 15.05
N LYS A 157 17.05 -4.13 16.11
CA LYS A 157 18.46 -3.84 16.38
C LYS A 157 19.25 -5.15 16.46
N PRO A 158 20.18 -5.42 15.54
CA PRO A 158 20.55 -4.62 14.36
C PRO A 158 19.46 -4.61 13.27
N LEU A 159 19.46 -3.58 12.41
CA LEU A 159 18.51 -3.39 11.30
C LEU A 159 18.39 -4.66 10.44
N ALA A 160 19.53 -5.31 10.18
CA ALA A 160 19.64 -6.54 9.39
C ALA A 160 18.83 -7.71 9.94
N LYS A 161 18.53 -7.74 11.25
CA LYS A 161 17.70 -8.78 11.85
C LYS A 161 16.25 -8.75 11.33
N GLY A 162 15.78 -7.60 10.83
CA GLY A 162 14.43 -7.48 10.28
C GLY A 162 14.18 -8.35 9.05
N TRP A 163 15.23 -8.64 8.27
CA TRP A 163 15.16 -9.53 7.10
C TRP A 163 16.01 -10.80 7.24
N ILE A 164 17.03 -10.81 8.11
CA ILE A 164 17.81 -12.01 8.46
C ILE A 164 17.40 -12.48 9.86
N MET A 165 16.40 -13.36 9.94
CA MET A 165 15.87 -13.83 11.22
C MET A 165 16.90 -14.61 12.07
N SER A 166 17.93 -15.20 11.45
CA SER A 166 18.98 -15.96 12.12
C SER A 166 20.00 -15.10 12.88
N LEU A 167 19.98 -13.76 12.71
CA LEU A 167 20.92 -12.88 13.42
C LEU A 167 20.53 -12.69 14.91
N PRO A 168 21.51 -12.71 15.83
CA PRO A 168 21.28 -12.30 17.21
C PRO A 168 20.91 -10.82 17.29
N GLY A 169 19.97 -10.47 18.17
CA GLY A 169 19.47 -9.10 18.32
C GLY A 169 18.07 -9.04 18.93
N THR A 170 17.56 -7.84 19.12
CA THR A 170 16.23 -7.59 19.68
C THR A 170 15.38 -6.80 18.69
N CYS A 171 14.11 -7.20 18.57
CA CYS A 171 13.11 -6.48 17.77
C CYS A 171 12.01 -5.98 18.67
N TRP A 172 11.31 -4.93 18.25
CA TRP A 172 10.12 -4.45 18.94
C TRP A 172 9.04 -5.53 18.95
N ALA A 173 8.29 -5.61 20.05
CA ALA A 173 7.16 -6.53 20.12
C ALA A 173 6.11 -6.16 19.05
N PRO A 174 5.42 -7.13 18.41
CA PRO A 174 4.42 -6.87 17.36
C PRO A 174 3.31 -5.88 17.79
N ARG A 175 3.03 -5.86 19.10
CA ARG A 175 2.08 -4.92 19.73
C ARG A 175 2.53 -3.46 19.59
N VAL A 176 3.83 -3.18 19.60
CA VAL A 176 4.37 -1.82 19.43
C VAL A 176 4.14 -1.34 18.00
N GLY A 177 4.48 -2.17 17.01
CA GLY A 177 4.19 -1.87 15.60
C GLY A 177 2.71 -1.61 15.37
N SER A 178 1.85 -2.52 15.85
CA SER A 178 0.39 -2.39 15.74
C SER A 178 -0.14 -1.10 16.39
N LYS A 179 0.37 -0.74 17.58
CA LYS A 179 0.01 0.51 18.26
C LYS A 179 0.41 1.75 17.48
N ILE A 180 1.59 1.75 16.85
CA ILE A 180 2.03 2.86 16.00
C ILE A 180 1.07 3.00 14.81
N TRP A 181 0.74 1.90 14.13
CA TRP A 181 -0.23 1.90 13.03
C TRP A 181 -1.61 2.43 13.45
N ILE A 182 -2.12 1.99 14.59
CA ILE A 182 -3.41 2.44 15.14
C ILE A 182 -3.35 3.92 15.52
N ALA A 183 -2.28 4.37 16.17
CA ALA A 183 -2.11 5.77 16.56
C ALA A 183 -2.04 6.69 15.34
N THR A 184 -1.28 6.29 14.30
CA THR A 184 -1.22 7.03 13.05
C THR A 184 -2.58 7.04 12.33
N GLY A 185 -3.31 5.91 12.33
CA GLY A 185 -4.69 5.85 11.85
C GLY A 185 -5.65 6.79 12.59
N GLY A 186 -5.59 6.79 13.93
CA GLY A 186 -6.42 7.64 14.79
C GLY A 186 -6.15 9.13 14.62
N TRP A 187 -4.88 9.51 14.41
CA TRP A 187 -4.50 10.88 14.07
C TRP A 187 -5.15 11.38 12.77
N PHE A 188 -5.40 10.49 11.80
CA PHE A 188 -6.11 10.87 10.57
C PHE A 188 -7.61 11.03 10.76
N SER A 189 -8.22 10.21 11.62
CA SER A 189 -9.64 10.34 11.94
C SER A 189 -9.94 11.65 12.66
N SER A 190 -9.09 12.06 13.61
CA SER A 190 -9.27 13.32 14.33
C SER A 190 -9.14 14.56 13.42
N HIS A 191 -8.19 14.56 12.49
CA HIS A 191 -8.07 15.65 11.50
C HIS A 191 -9.24 15.68 10.51
N SER A 192 -9.84 14.53 10.21
CA SER A 192 -11.02 14.46 9.32
C SER A 192 -12.29 14.96 10.01
N LEU A 193 -12.45 14.72 11.32
CA LEU A 193 -13.58 15.21 12.11
C LEU A 193 -13.55 16.74 12.31
N ALA A 194 -12.36 17.34 12.42
CA ALA A 194 -12.23 18.79 12.51
C ALA A 194 -12.74 19.54 11.26
N ILE A 195 -12.84 18.86 10.10
CA ILE A 195 -13.36 19.44 8.85
C ILE A 195 -14.89 19.43 8.80
N GLY A 196 -15.56 18.53 9.52
CA GLY A 196 -17.02 18.39 9.49
C GLY A 196 -17.78 19.34 10.41
N HIS A 197 -17.07 20.13 11.22
CA HIS A 197 -17.66 20.96 12.28
C HIS A 197 -17.39 22.47 12.12
N GLY A 198 -16.92 22.90 10.95
CA GLY A 198 -16.61 24.30 10.63
C GLY A 198 -17.40 24.84 9.45
#